data_AF-A0A2G5TNC6-F1
#
_entry.id   AF-A0A2G5TNC6-F1
#
_cell.length_a   1.000
_cell.length_b   1.000
_cell.length_c   1.000
_cell.angle_alpha   90.00
_cell.angle_beta   90.00
_cell.angle_gamma   90.00
#
_symmetry.space_group_name_H-M   'P 1'
#
loop_
_entity.id
_entity.type
_entity.pdbx_description
1 polymer ?
#
loop_
_entity_poly.entity_id
_entity_poly.type
_entity_poly.pdbx_seq_one_letter_code
_entity_poly.pdbx_strand_id
1 'polypeptide(L)'
;MGGSKPELTYRGAYIRPILLVYTVLMILGNSYNCLTEQHPLIKYHSYSILSTHIVVFLGVIVNTPLVLRWATLALKLFMLLYICNFLALPVIIASFRSSGALNHEGTSDYFIEKLRCYFKYRVVDQEQTEMERQFDIHTKNQILHVFGDNDTRLEVEAMFKDPTDRKYLMKVADSEEFKGIVEQGLRPDNFLSRVIFNKITGDICRKELIRAGIWSGYGIELACLLTIGLIYILHFMIKRLWLHSLDTNHLRQQFEYY
;
A
#
# COMPACT_ATOMS: atom_id res chain seq x y z
N MET A 1 50.83 -34.73 11.73
CA MET A 1 50.35 -33.71 10.78
C MET A 1 48.92 -33.38 11.16
N GLY A 2 48.74 -32.31 11.93
CA GLY A 2 47.44 -31.91 12.47
C GLY A 2 46.58 -31.30 11.38
N GLY A 3 45.47 -31.96 11.05
CA GLY A 3 44.41 -31.36 10.27
C GLY A 3 43.74 -30.28 11.13
N SER A 4 43.97 -29.02 10.77
CA SER A 4 43.22 -27.89 11.30
C SER A 4 41.73 -28.16 11.03
N LYS A 5 40.97 -28.45 12.09
CA LYS A 5 39.50 -28.45 12.02
C LYS A 5 39.09 -27.09 11.43
N PRO A 6 38.18 -27.05 10.44
CA PRO A 6 37.73 -25.79 9.90
C PRO A 6 37.16 -24.96 11.05
N GLU A 7 37.69 -23.76 11.26
CA GLU A 7 37.13 -22.81 12.22
C GLU A 7 35.66 -22.60 11.86
N LEU A 8 34.76 -23.11 12.71
CA LEU A 8 33.33 -22.83 12.66
C LEU A 8 33.18 -21.32 12.77
N THR A 9 33.07 -20.66 11.63
CA THR A 9 32.89 -19.21 11.56
C THR A 9 31.69 -18.84 12.42
N TYR A 10 31.99 -18.13 13.52
CA TYR A 10 31.13 -17.63 14.60
C TYR A 10 29.94 -16.73 14.15
N ARG A 11 29.57 -16.74 12.87
CA ARG A 11 28.51 -15.91 12.28
C ARG A 11 27.11 -16.26 12.80
N GLY A 12 26.89 -17.44 13.39
CA GLY A 12 25.61 -17.82 13.98
C GLY A 12 25.27 -17.06 15.28
N ALA A 13 26.29 -16.72 16.09
CA ALA A 13 26.11 -16.05 17.37
C ALA A 13 25.52 -14.64 17.24
N TYR A 14 25.85 -13.92 16.15
CA TYR A 14 25.37 -12.55 15.90
C TYR A 14 23.92 -12.47 15.40
N ILE A 15 23.32 -13.58 14.96
CA ILE A 15 21.96 -13.59 14.39
C ILE A 15 20.90 -13.47 15.49
N ARG A 16 21.14 -14.07 16.66
CA ARG A 16 20.20 -14.10 17.79
C ARG A 16 19.84 -12.70 18.34
N PRO A 17 20.80 -11.81 18.69
CA PRO A 17 20.45 -10.48 19.19
C PRO A 17 19.69 -9.63 18.15
N ILE A 18 20.05 -9.74 16.86
CA ILE A 18 19.35 -9.05 15.77
C ILE A 18 17.89 -9.51 15.70
N LEU A 19 17.65 -10.83 15.76
CA LEU A 19 16.30 -11.39 15.75
C LEU A 19 15.48 -10.97 16.97
N LEU A 20 16.09 -10.90 18.16
CA LEU A 20 15.41 -10.45 19.37
C LEU A 20 14.97 -8.98 19.24
N VAL A 21 15.88 -8.09 18.83
CA VAL A 21 15.54 -6.66 18.65
C VAL A 21 14.45 -6.51 17.59
N TYR A 22 14.60 -7.18 16.44
CA TYR A 22 13.61 -7.13 15.36
C TYR A 22 12.23 -7.61 15.81
N THR A 23 12.15 -8.77 16.47
CA THR A 23 10.87 -9.32 16.92
C THR A 23 10.22 -8.48 18.00
N VAL A 24 10.97 -7.89 18.93
CA VAL A 24 10.44 -6.97 19.95
C VAL A 24 9.84 -5.72 19.30
N LEU A 25 10.55 -5.09 18.36
CA LEU A 25 10.04 -3.92 17.64
C LEU A 25 8.76 -4.24 16.88
N MET A 26 8.71 -5.39 16.20
CA MET A 26 7.52 -5.83 15.47
C MET A 26 6.35 -6.15 16.40
N ILE A 27 6.60 -6.77 17.56
CA ILE A 27 5.56 -7.02 18.57
C ILE A 27 4.99 -5.70 19.09
N LEU A 28 5.83 -4.75 19.47
CA LEU A 28 5.39 -3.44 19.98
C LEU A 28 4.58 -2.67 18.93
N GLY A 29 5.10 -2.55 17.71
CA GLY A 29 4.43 -1.83 16.62
C GLY A 29 3.09 -2.45 16.23
N ASN A 30 3.03 -3.78 16.10
CA ASN A 30 1.77 -4.45 15.75
C ASN A 30 0.78 -4.49 16.93
N SER A 31 1.26 -4.52 18.18
CA SER A 31 0.38 -4.40 19.35
C SER A 31 -0.28 -3.02 19.39
N TYR A 32 0.48 -1.96 19.12
CA TYR A 32 -0.07 -0.61 18.98
C TYR A 32 -1.14 -0.57 17.88
N ASN A 33 -0.83 -1.08 16.67
CA ASN A 33 -1.79 -1.13 15.57
C ASN A 33 -3.04 -1.94 15.93
N CYS A 34 -2.92 -3.08 16.62
CA CYS A 34 -4.10 -3.85 17.04
C CYS A 34 -5.04 -3.08 18.00
N LEU A 35 -4.50 -2.12 18.76
CA LEU A 35 -5.26 -1.33 19.73
C LEU A 35 -5.86 -0.06 19.10
N THR A 36 -5.13 0.59 18.20
CA THR A 36 -5.53 1.88 17.62
C THR A 36 -6.31 1.75 16.32
N GLU A 37 -6.12 0.66 15.58
CA GLU A 37 -6.75 0.46 14.29
C GLU A 37 -8.21 0.04 14.45
N GLN A 38 -9.11 0.85 13.89
CA GLN A 38 -10.55 0.65 13.99
C GLN A 38 -11.07 -0.30 12.91
N HIS A 39 -10.36 -0.42 11.79
CA HIS A 39 -10.85 -1.20 10.68
C HIS A 39 -10.57 -2.71 10.84
N PRO A 40 -11.60 -3.59 10.76
CA PRO A 40 -11.50 -4.99 11.14
C PRO A 40 -10.45 -5.78 10.34
N LEU A 41 -10.40 -5.62 9.01
CA LEU A 41 -9.43 -6.34 8.17
C LEU A 41 -7.97 -6.02 8.49
N ILE A 42 -7.68 -4.76 8.83
CA ILE A 42 -6.33 -4.32 9.19
C ILE A 42 -5.97 -4.87 10.55
N LYS A 43 -6.92 -4.82 11.48
CA LYS A 43 -6.78 -5.38 12.80
C LYS A 43 -6.50 -6.89 12.76
N TYR A 44 -7.24 -7.66 11.94
CA TYR A 44 -6.96 -9.08 11.70
C TYR A 44 -5.57 -9.32 11.09
N HIS A 45 -5.17 -8.51 10.11
CA HIS A 45 -3.84 -8.59 9.53
C HIS A 45 -2.73 -8.33 10.57
N SER A 46 -2.88 -7.29 11.38
CA SER A 46 -1.96 -6.96 12.49
C SER A 46 -1.90 -8.07 13.53
N TYR A 47 -3.02 -8.70 13.89
CA TYR A 47 -3.03 -9.88 14.78
C TYR A 47 -2.27 -11.07 14.18
N SER A 48 -2.39 -11.27 12.87
CA SER A 48 -1.71 -12.34 12.13
C SER A 48 -0.18 -12.13 12.10
N ILE A 49 0.25 -10.88 11.88
CA ILE A 49 1.67 -10.51 11.96
C ILE A 49 2.17 -10.63 13.40
N LEU A 50 1.41 -10.15 14.37
CA LEU A 50 1.77 -10.18 15.78
C LEU A 50 1.97 -11.62 16.28
N SER A 51 1.02 -12.52 15.98
CA SER A 51 1.13 -13.93 16.38
C SER A 51 2.36 -14.61 15.79
N THR A 52 2.67 -14.32 14.51
CA THR A 52 3.87 -14.81 13.84
C THR A 52 5.15 -14.36 14.55
N HIS A 53 5.24 -13.07 14.91
CA HIS A 53 6.42 -12.54 15.60
C HIS A 53 6.55 -13.04 17.04
N ILE A 54 5.44 -13.32 17.74
CA ILE A 54 5.45 -13.96 19.05
C ILE A 54 6.03 -15.39 18.95
N VAL A 55 5.59 -16.18 17.98
CA VAL A 55 6.11 -17.55 17.76
C VAL A 55 7.62 -17.52 17.50
N VAL A 56 8.08 -16.57 16.68
CA VAL A 56 9.51 -16.39 16.39
C VAL A 56 10.26 -15.96 17.65
N PHE A 57 9.76 -14.97 18.39
CA PHE A 57 10.38 -14.47 19.62
C PHE A 57 10.56 -15.58 20.65
N LEU A 58 9.52 -16.39 20.89
CA LEU A 58 9.59 -17.55 21.78
C LEU A 58 10.64 -18.56 21.31
N GLY A 59 10.71 -18.83 20.01
CA GLY A 59 11.74 -19.70 19.45
C GLY A 59 13.16 -19.20 19.68
N VAL A 60 13.38 -17.90 19.53
CA VAL A 60 14.71 -17.27 19.71
C VAL A 60 15.11 -17.17 21.19
N ILE A 61 14.17 -16.96 22.10
CA ILE A 61 14.43 -16.97 23.55
C ILE A 61 14.78 -18.36 24.04
N VAL A 62 13.92 -19.35 23.76
CA VAL A 62 14.11 -20.72 24.26
C VAL A 62 15.32 -21.37 23.58
N ASN A 63 15.56 -21.06 22.30
CA ASN A 63 16.76 -21.46 21.54
C ASN A 63 17.06 -22.97 21.59
N THR A 64 16.01 -23.80 21.57
CA THR A 64 16.13 -25.25 21.45
C THR A 64 15.83 -25.70 20.02
N PRO A 65 16.46 -26.79 19.53
CA PRO A 65 16.32 -27.21 18.14
C PRO A 65 14.87 -27.59 17.78
N LEU A 66 14.12 -28.15 18.74
CA LEU A 66 12.71 -28.48 18.54
C LEU A 66 11.86 -27.22 18.32
N VAL A 67 11.98 -26.22 19.20
CA VAL A 67 11.17 -25.00 19.13
C VAL A 67 11.55 -24.16 17.91
N LEU A 68 12.83 -24.08 17.56
CA LEU A 68 13.29 -23.40 16.34
C LEU A 68 12.80 -24.09 15.06
N ARG A 69 12.70 -25.42 15.05
CA ARG A 69 12.08 -26.17 13.93
C ARG A 69 10.60 -25.81 13.79
N TRP A 70 9.86 -25.77 14.90
CA TRP A 70 8.45 -25.35 14.89
C TRP A 70 8.27 -23.90 14.41
N ALA A 71 9.11 -22.97 14.88
CA ALA A 71 9.09 -21.59 14.40
C ALA A 71 9.37 -21.49 12.89
N THR A 72 10.31 -22.28 12.39
CA THR A 72 10.64 -22.36 10.95
C THR A 72 9.44 -22.86 10.12
N LEU A 73 8.76 -23.91 10.60
CA LEU A 73 7.57 -24.47 9.96
C LEU A 73 6.38 -23.49 9.98
N ALA A 74 6.14 -22.84 11.11
CA ALA A 74 5.09 -21.84 11.26
C ALA A 74 5.30 -20.66 10.30
N LEU A 75 6.53 -20.14 10.19
CA LEU A 75 6.87 -19.09 9.21
C LEU A 75 6.64 -19.52 7.77
N LYS A 76 6.96 -20.77 7.42
CA LYS A 76 6.74 -21.30 6.07
C LYS A 76 5.24 -21.39 5.76
N LEU A 77 4.44 -21.87 6.70
CA LEU A 77 2.99 -21.93 6.56
C LEU A 77 2.38 -20.53 6.43
N PHE A 78 2.81 -19.59 7.27
CA PHE A 78 2.36 -18.20 7.23
C PHE A 78 2.65 -17.55 5.87
N MET A 79 3.87 -17.72 5.35
CA MET A 79 4.24 -17.21 4.03
C MET A 79 3.35 -17.77 2.92
N LEU A 80 3.05 -19.07 2.94
CA LEU A 80 2.19 -19.71 1.95
C LEU A 80 0.76 -19.18 2.03
N LEU A 81 0.19 -19.08 3.24
CA LEU A 81 -1.13 -18.50 3.46
C LEU A 81 -1.20 -17.03 3.04
N TYR A 82 -0.12 -16.27 3.26
CA TYR A 82 -0.03 -14.88 2.85
C TYR A 82 -0.03 -14.73 1.32
N ILE A 83 0.74 -15.57 0.61
CA ILE A 83 0.74 -15.63 -0.85
C ILE A 83 -0.63 -16.03 -1.39
N CYS A 84 -1.25 -17.07 -0.82
CA CYS A 84 -2.60 -17.51 -1.23
C CYS A 84 -3.65 -16.40 -1.04
N ASN A 85 -3.63 -15.72 0.11
CA ASN A 85 -4.51 -14.59 0.35
C ASN A 85 -4.26 -13.46 -0.65
N PHE A 86 -3.00 -13.13 -0.94
CA PHE A 86 -2.66 -12.09 -1.91
C PHE A 86 -3.16 -12.42 -3.33
N LEU A 87 -3.05 -13.67 -3.76
CA LEU A 87 -3.57 -14.09 -5.07
C LEU A 87 -5.10 -14.13 -5.12
N ALA A 88 -5.75 -14.49 -4.00
CA ALA A 88 -7.20 -14.59 -3.93
C ALA A 88 -7.90 -13.24 -3.73
N LEU A 89 -7.29 -12.29 -3.00
CA LEU A 89 -7.92 -11.02 -2.61
C LEU A 89 -8.39 -10.20 -3.83
N PRO A 90 -7.59 -9.99 -4.90
CA PRO A 90 -8.02 -9.24 -6.08
C PRO A 90 -9.21 -9.89 -6.77
N VAL A 91 -9.22 -11.23 -6.87
CA VAL A 91 -10.32 -12.00 -7.47
C VAL A 91 -11.59 -11.87 -6.63
N ILE A 92 -11.46 -11.95 -5.31
CA ILE A 92 -12.57 -11.78 -4.37
C ILE A 92 -13.17 -10.37 -4.48
N ILE A 93 -12.33 -9.33 -4.50
CA ILE A 93 -12.77 -7.93 -4.62
C ILE A 93 -13.43 -7.67 -5.98
N ALA A 94 -12.83 -8.15 -7.07
CA ALA A 94 -13.40 -8.03 -8.41
C ALA A 94 -14.75 -8.75 -8.50
N SER A 95 -14.86 -9.94 -7.91
CA SER A 95 -16.11 -10.71 -7.84
C SER A 95 -17.19 -9.98 -7.06
N PHE A 96 -16.87 -9.45 -5.87
CA PHE A 96 -17.82 -8.66 -5.06
C PHE A 96 -18.23 -7.33 -5.72
N ARG A 97 -17.33 -6.68 -6.47
CA ARG A 97 -17.68 -5.51 -7.29
C ARG A 97 -18.61 -5.90 -8.43
N SER A 98 -18.32 -6.99 -9.15
CA SER A 98 -19.14 -7.46 -10.26
C SER A 98 -20.53 -7.94 -9.84
N SER A 99 -20.67 -8.46 -8.61
CA SER A 99 -21.96 -8.88 -8.05
C SER A 99 -22.80 -7.73 -7.50
N GLY A 100 -22.30 -6.48 -7.54
CA GLY A 100 -22.99 -5.31 -7.00
C GLY A 100 -23.09 -5.27 -5.48
N ALA A 101 -22.56 -6.29 -4.77
CA ALA A 101 -22.56 -6.34 -3.31
C ALA A 101 -21.64 -5.26 -2.69
N LEU A 102 -20.68 -4.75 -3.47
CA LEU A 102 -19.72 -3.72 -3.06
C LEU A 102 -20.07 -2.31 -3.58
N ASN A 103 -21.36 -2.04 -3.83
CA ASN A 103 -21.87 -0.74 -4.33
C ASN A 103 -22.11 0.32 -3.25
N HIS A 104 -21.73 0.07 -2.00
CA HIS A 104 -21.88 1.08 -0.95
C HIS A 104 -20.64 1.97 -0.84
N GLU A 105 -20.91 3.27 -0.80
CA GLU A 105 -20.01 4.43 -0.73
C GLU A 105 -18.80 4.26 0.22
N GLY A 106 -18.85 3.37 1.21
CA GLY A 106 -17.72 3.12 2.12
C GLY A 106 -16.61 2.19 1.61
N THR A 107 -16.85 1.34 0.60
CA THR A 107 -15.90 0.27 0.24
C THR A 107 -14.93 0.63 -0.90
N SER A 108 -15.35 1.52 -1.80
CA SER A 108 -14.47 2.21 -2.76
C SER A 108 -13.47 3.08 -2.02
N ASP A 109 -13.99 3.87 -1.09
CA ASP A 109 -13.19 4.73 -0.21
C ASP A 109 -12.26 3.88 0.64
N TYR A 110 -12.69 2.74 1.19
CA TYR A 110 -11.80 1.87 1.97
C TYR A 110 -10.54 1.40 1.23
N PHE A 111 -10.64 0.97 -0.03
CA PHE A 111 -9.45 0.56 -0.80
C PHE A 111 -8.57 1.77 -1.13
N ILE A 112 -9.17 2.87 -1.57
CA ILE A 112 -8.48 4.12 -1.90
C ILE A 112 -7.85 4.76 -0.65
N GLU A 113 -8.47 4.62 0.51
CA GLU A 113 -8.04 5.12 1.82
C GLU A 113 -6.91 4.28 2.41
N LYS A 114 -7.02 2.95 2.27
CA LYS A 114 -5.91 2.02 2.52
C LYS A 114 -4.68 2.31 1.66
N LEU A 115 -4.92 2.70 0.42
CA LEU A 115 -3.90 3.10 -0.54
C LEU A 115 -3.33 4.48 -0.22
N ARG A 116 -4.17 5.40 0.27
CA ARG A 116 -3.77 6.71 0.84
C ARG A 116 -2.90 6.59 2.09
N CYS A 117 -3.02 5.52 2.88
CA CYS A 117 -2.13 5.28 4.01
C CYS A 117 -0.69 4.95 3.57
N TYR A 118 -0.51 4.27 2.42
CA TYR A 118 0.82 3.94 1.87
C TYR A 118 1.41 5.08 1.03
N PHE A 119 0.56 5.73 0.24
CA PHE A 119 0.88 6.98 -0.43
C PHE A 119 0.09 8.05 0.28
N LYS A 120 0.68 8.61 1.34
CA LYS A 120 0.17 9.85 1.92
C LYS A 120 0.27 10.90 0.81
N TYR A 121 -0.77 10.98 -0.03
CA TYR A 121 -1.10 12.19 -0.76
C TYR A 121 -1.42 13.15 0.37
N ARG A 122 -0.36 13.79 0.84
CA ARG A 122 -0.43 15.01 1.59
C ARG A 122 -1.18 15.90 0.59
N VAL A 123 -2.50 16.03 0.79
CA VAL A 123 -3.14 17.31 0.56
C VAL A 123 -2.42 18.20 1.59
N VAL A 124 -1.20 18.60 1.23
CA VAL A 124 -0.62 19.75 1.86
C VAL A 124 -1.59 20.80 1.39
N ASP A 125 -2.28 21.42 2.32
CA ASP A 125 -2.67 22.81 2.17
C ASP A 125 -1.37 23.60 1.97
N GLN A 126 -0.73 23.40 0.81
CA GLN A 126 0.28 24.29 0.30
C GLN A 126 -0.56 25.50 -0.07
N GLU A 127 -0.38 26.59 0.66
CA GLU A 127 -0.81 27.89 0.18
C GLU A 127 -0.30 28.01 -1.25
N GLN A 128 -1.24 28.00 -2.20
CA GLN A 128 -0.90 28.21 -3.60
C GLN A 128 -0.11 29.50 -3.70
N THR A 129 1.02 29.41 -4.38
CA THR A 129 1.81 30.57 -4.72
C THR A 129 0.95 31.54 -5.55
N GLU A 130 1.24 32.83 -5.46
CA GLU A 130 0.51 33.86 -6.21
C GLU A 130 0.54 33.59 -7.72
N MET A 131 1.63 33.01 -8.23
CA MET A 131 1.76 32.59 -9.62
C MET A 131 0.77 31.47 -9.97
N GLU A 132 0.64 30.44 -9.14
CA GLU A 132 -0.33 29.34 -9.35
C GLU A 132 -1.77 29.86 -9.36
N ARG A 133 -2.11 30.81 -8.48
CA ARG A 133 -3.44 31.43 -8.48
C ARG A 133 -3.72 32.18 -9.78
N GLN A 134 -2.74 32.90 -10.32
CA GLN A 134 -2.90 33.62 -11.58
C GLN A 134 -3.07 32.67 -12.77
N PHE A 135 -2.34 31.55 -12.81
CA PHE A 135 -2.55 30.50 -13.80
C PHE A 135 -3.93 29.87 -13.69
N ASP A 136 -4.39 29.56 -12.48
CA ASP A 136 -5.72 28.96 -12.26
C ASP A 136 -6.84 29.90 -12.72
N ILE A 137 -6.72 31.21 -12.42
CA ILE A 137 -7.67 32.23 -12.88
C ILE A 137 -7.66 32.34 -14.41
N HIS A 138 -6.47 32.31 -15.03
CA HIS A 138 -6.35 32.36 -16.48
C HIS A 138 -7.03 31.15 -17.15
N THR A 139 -6.76 29.94 -16.65
CA THR A 139 -7.35 28.69 -17.14
C THR A 139 -8.87 28.67 -16.94
N LYS A 140 -9.36 29.12 -15.78
CA LYS A 140 -10.79 29.30 -15.53
C LYS A 140 -11.43 30.24 -16.57
N ASN A 141 -10.78 31.36 -16.87
CA ASN A 141 -11.30 32.32 -17.83
C ASN A 141 -11.32 31.77 -19.26
N GLN A 142 -10.35 30.93 -19.65
CA GLN A 142 -10.37 30.23 -20.94
C GLN A 142 -11.57 29.28 -21.03
N ILE A 143 -11.85 28.51 -19.98
CA ILE A 143 -12.99 27.59 -19.92
C ILE A 143 -14.30 28.36 -20.03
N LEU A 144 -14.46 29.46 -19.28
CA LEU A 144 -15.66 30.30 -19.31
C LEU A 144 -15.84 31.07 -20.63
N HIS A 145 -14.76 31.31 -21.39
CA HIS A 145 -14.86 31.91 -22.72
C HIS A 145 -15.51 30.97 -23.75
N VAL A 146 -15.34 29.65 -23.57
CA VAL A 146 -15.93 28.62 -24.42
C VAL A 146 -17.31 28.19 -23.89
N PHE A 147 -17.42 27.96 -22.58
CA PHE A 147 -18.63 27.53 -21.89
C PHE A 147 -19.19 28.68 -21.04
N GLY A 148 -19.71 29.70 -21.71
CA GLY A 148 -20.11 30.97 -21.08
C GLY A 148 -21.58 31.06 -20.67
N ASP A 149 -22.36 29.99 -20.83
CA ASP A 149 -23.76 29.97 -20.42
C ASP A 149 -23.91 30.03 -18.88
N ASN A 150 -25.05 30.54 -18.42
CA ASN A 150 -25.28 30.80 -16.99
C ASN A 150 -25.17 29.52 -16.13
N ASP A 151 -25.64 28.38 -16.64
CA ASP A 151 -25.65 27.12 -15.89
C ASP A 151 -24.23 26.56 -15.76
N THR A 152 -23.49 26.49 -16.87
CA THR A 152 -22.11 25.97 -16.87
C THR A 152 -21.17 26.90 -16.12
N ARG A 153 -21.42 28.22 -16.15
CA ARG A 153 -20.67 29.19 -15.33
C ARG A 153 -20.84 28.94 -13.84
N LEU A 154 -22.06 28.68 -13.37
CA LEU A 154 -22.32 28.35 -11.97
C LEU A 154 -21.61 27.04 -11.57
N GLU A 155 -21.60 26.05 -12.46
CA GLU A 155 -20.94 24.76 -12.25
C GLU A 155 -19.41 24.91 -12.16
N VAL A 156 -18.80 25.67 -13.08
CA VAL A 156 -17.36 26.00 -13.07
C VAL A 156 -16.99 26.78 -11.80
N GLU A 157 -17.80 27.74 -11.38
CA GLU A 157 -17.57 28.50 -10.14
C GLU A 157 -17.70 27.63 -8.87
N ALA A 158 -18.59 26.65 -8.87
CA ALA A 158 -18.71 25.67 -7.79
C ALA A 158 -17.48 24.75 -7.74
N MET A 159 -17.10 24.15 -8.88
CA MET A 159 -15.94 23.27 -8.98
C MET A 159 -14.62 23.98 -8.64
N PHE A 160 -14.49 25.27 -8.95
CA PHE A 160 -13.28 26.03 -8.62
C PHE A 160 -13.09 26.27 -7.12
N LYS A 161 -14.18 26.22 -6.33
CA LYS A 161 -14.14 26.38 -4.86
C LYS A 161 -13.71 25.10 -4.14
N ASP A 162 -14.01 23.93 -4.69
CA ASP A 162 -13.57 22.65 -4.15
C ASP A 162 -12.15 22.33 -4.66
N PRO A 163 -11.15 22.11 -3.78
CA PRO A 163 -9.79 21.75 -4.19
C PRO A 163 -9.70 20.50 -5.08
N THR A 164 -10.58 19.53 -4.84
CA THR A 164 -10.62 18.26 -5.57
C THR A 164 -11.14 18.47 -6.98
N ASP A 165 -12.27 19.18 -7.10
CA ASP A 165 -12.90 19.45 -8.40
C ASP A 165 -12.11 20.46 -9.22
N ARG A 166 -11.49 21.45 -8.57
CA ARG A 166 -10.60 22.42 -9.21
C ARG A 166 -9.47 21.72 -9.97
N LYS A 167 -8.90 20.65 -9.42
CA LYS A 167 -7.85 19.87 -10.10
C LYS A 167 -8.34 19.25 -11.40
N TYR A 168 -9.59 18.76 -11.45
CA TYR A 168 -10.17 18.21 -12.67
C TYR A 168 -10.54 19.31 -13.65
N LEU A 169 -11.09 20.42 -13.15
CA LEU A 169 -11.44 21.61 -13.93
C LEU A 169 -10.22 22.20 -14.65
N MET A 170 -9.07 22.34 -13.97
CA MET A 170 -7.86 22.87 -14.60
C MET A 170 -7.35 22.01 -15.76
N LYS A 171 -7.67 20.70 -15.78
CA LYS A 171 -7.30 19.78 -16.86
C LYS A 171 -8.25 19.85 -18.06
N VAL A 172 -9.40 20.51 -17.93
CA VAL A 172 -10.35 20.70 -19.04
C VAL A 172 -9.68 21.48 -20.17
N ALA A 173 -8.94 22.54 -19.84
CA ALA A 173 -8.23 23.36 -20.82
C ALA A 173 -7.15 22.58 -21.60
N ASP A 174 -6.59 21.53 -20.98
CA ASP A 174 -5.59 20.68 -21.60
C ASP A 174 -6.16 19.55 -22.46
N SER A 175 -7.46 19.28 -22.36
CA SER A 175 -8.11 18.19 -23.09
C SER A 175 -8.14 18.42 -24.60
N GLU A 176 -7.95 17.36 -25.38
CA GLU A 176 -8.01 17.42 -26.85
C GLU A 176 -9.38 17.88 -27.36
N GLU A 177 -10.46 17.48 -26.67
CA GLU A 177 -11.82 17.90 -27.01
C GLU A 177 -12.01 19.41 -26.81
N PHE A 178 -11.50 19.99 -25.71
CA PHE A 178 -11.55 21.43 -25.47
C PHE A 178 -10.70 22.21 -26.49
N LYS A 179 -9.46 21.75 -26.76
CA LYS A 179 -8.58 22.36 -27.76
C LYS A 179 -9.21 22.34 -29.15
N GLY A 180 -9.86 21.24 -29.54
CA GLY A 180 -10.60 21.14 -30.79
C GLY A 180 -11.78 22.13 -30.88
N ILE A 181 -12.50 22.37 -29.78
CA ILE A 181 -13.58 23.37 -29.73
C ILE A 181 -13.03 24.79 -29.90
N VAL A 182 -11.92 25.11 -29.23
CA VAL A 182 -11.24 26.41 -29.33
C VAL A 182 -10.72 26.65 -30.75
N GLU A 183 -10.04 25.66 -31.34
CA GLU A 183 -9.47 25.75 -32.70
C GLU A 183 -10.54 25.88 -33.78
N GLN A 184 -11.69 25.22 -33.60
CA GLN A 184 -12.83 25.30 -34.51
C GLN A 184 -13.71 26.55 -34.27
N GLY A 185 -13.40 27.35 -33.24
CA GLY A 185 -14.19 28.53 -32.88
C GLY A 185 -15.63 28.21 -32.47
N LEU A 186 -15.90 26.98 -32.04
CA LEU A 186 -17.24 26.51 -31.71
C LEU A 186 -17.70 27.15 -30.39
N ARG A 187 -18.91 27.72 -30.42
CA ARG A 187 -19.61 28.23 -29.24
C ARG A 187 -20.92 27.45 -29.09
N PRO A 188 -20.92 26.35 -28.33
CA PRO A 188 -22.11 25.53 -28.19
C PRO A 188 -23.22 26.30 -27.45
N ASP A 189 -24.47 26.12 -27.88
CA ASP A 189 -25.64 26.68 -27.20
C ASP A 189 -25.81 26.07 -25.79
N ASN A 190 -26.56 26.74 -24.90
CA ASN A 190 -26.67 26.41 -23.46
C ASN A 190 -26.79 24.91 -23.13
N PHE A 191 -27.67 24.18 -23.83
CA PHE A 191 -27.84 22.74 -23.58
C PHE A 191 -26.62 21.92 -24.02
N LEU A 192 -26.09 22.22 -25.20
CA LEU A 192 -24.95 21.52 -25.78
C LEU A 192 -23.65 21.82 -25.01
N SER A 193 -23.50 23.07 -24.55
CA SER A 193 -22.38 23.53 -23.72
C SER A 193 -22.28 22.69 -22.45
N ARG A 194 -23.40 22.55 -21.72
CA ARG A 194 -23.47 21.74 -20.51
C ARG A 194 -23.18 20.26 -20.76
N VAL A 195 -23.75 19.68 -21.82
CA VAL A 195 -23.52 18.26 -22.16
C VAL A 195 -22.05 18.00 -22.49
N ILE A 196 -21.43 18.86 -23.29
CA ILE A 196 -20.02 18.73 -23.69
C ILE A 196 -19.10 18.94 -22.48
N PHE A 197 -19.35 19.98 -21.67
CA PHE A 197 -18.57 20.25 -20.46
C PHE A 197 -18.61 19.08 -19.48
N ASN A 198 -19.80 18.51 -19.23
CA ASN A 198 -19.96 17.37 -18.33
C ASN A 198 -19.31 16.10 -18.88
N LYS A 199 -19.34 15.91 -20.20
CA LYS A 199 -18.63 14.81 -20.86
C LYS A 199 -17.12 14.94 -20.68
N ILE A 200 -16.53 16.10 -21.00
CA ILE A 200 -15.09 16.35 -20.89
C ILE A 200 -14.64 16.15 -19.44
N THR A 201 -15.34 16.79 -18.49
CA THR A 201 -14.99 16.71 -17.07
C THR A 201 -15.16 15.29 -16.52
N GLY A 202 -16.23 14.59 -16.92
CA GLY A 202 -16.46 13.18 -16.56
C GLY A 202 -15.38 12.24 -17.11
N ASP A 203 -14.94 12.46 -18.36
CA ASP A 203 -13.88 11.67 -18.98
C ASP A 203 -12.52 11.89 -18.32
N ILE A 204 -12.20 13.13 -17.94
CA ILE A 204 -11.00 13.48 -17.17
C ILE A 204 -11.04 12.81 -15.80
N CYS A 205 -12.16 12.93 -15.08
CA CYS A 205 -12.35 12.31 -13.77
C CYS A 205 -12.15 10.79 -13.85
N ARG A 206 -12.80 10.13 -14.81
CA ARG A 206 -12.66 8.68 -15.02
C ARG A 206 -11.21 8.28 -15.34
N LYS A 207 -10.52 9.01 -16.22
CA LYS A 207 -9.11 8.73 -16.57
C LYS A 207 -8.19 8.86 -15.36
N GLU A 208 -8.38 9.89 -14.54
CA GLU A 208 -7.58 10.11 -13.33
C GLU A 208 -7.86 9.04 -12.26
N LEU A 209 -9.13 8.66 -12.07
CA LEU A 209 -9.51 7.57 -11.16
C LEU A 209 -8.92 6.23 -11.61
N ILE A 210 -8.95 5.92 -12.91
CA ILE A 210 -8.31 4.72 -13.46
C ILE A 210 -6.80 4.77 -13.22
N ARG A 211 -6.14 5.91 -13.51
CA ARG A 211 -4.70 6.08 -13.32
C ARG A 211 -4.32 5.92 -11.85
N ALA A 212 -5.04 6.56 -10.94
CA ALA A 212 -4.85 6.40 -9.50
C ALA A 212 -5.07 4.95 -9.06
N GLY A 213 -6.11 4.29 -9.57
CA GLY A 213 -6.37 2.86 -9.38
C GLY A 213 -5.20 1.98 -9.81
N ILE A 214 -4.62 2.23 -10.99
CA ILE A 214 -3.46 1.47 -11.49
C ILE A 214 -2.21 1.70 -10.63
N TRP A 215 -1.86 2.95 -10.32
CA TRP A 215 -0.70 3.27 -9.48
C TRP A 215 -0.80 2.66 -8.09
N SER A 216 -2.00 2.74 -7.52
CA SER A 216 -2.28 2.18 -6.22
C SER A 216 -2.20 0.65 -6.22
N GLY A 217 -2.69 0.00 -7.30
CA GLY A 217 -2.50 -1.42 -7.55
C GLY A 217 -1.02 -1.84 -7.53
N TYR A 218 -0.18 -1.19 -8.35
CA TYR A 218 1.26 -1.45 -8.35
C TYR A 218 1.92 -1.20 -6.99
N GLY A 219 1.46 -0.19 -6.26
CA GLY A 219 1.93 0.10 -4.91
C GLY A 219 1.65 -1.01 -3.91
N ILE A 220 0.45 -1.59 -3.94
CA ILE A 220 0.10 -2.76 -3.11
C ILE A 220 0.94 -3.96 -3.50
N GLU A 221 1.07 -4.25 -4.81
CA GLU A 221 1.89 -5.36 -5.28
C GLU A 221 3.33 -5.25 -4.77
N LEU A 222 3.94 -4.07 -4.87
CA LEU A 222 5.29 -3.82 -4.36
C LEU A 222 5.37 -4.00 -2.84
N ALA A 223 4.43 -3.45 -2.07
CA ALA A 223 4.40 -3.59 -0.62
C ALA A 223 4.24 -5.07 -0.20
N CYS A 224 3.42 -5.83 -0.91
CA CYS A 224 3.25 -7.27 -0.67
C CYS A 224 4.51 -8.06 -1.01
N LEU A 225 5.17 -7.78 -2.14
CA LEU A 225 6.44 -8.40 -2.51
C LEU A 225 7.53 -8.13 -1.46
N LEU A 226 7.64 -6.89 -0.99
CA LEU A 226 8.56 -6.52 0.10
C LEU A 226 8.23 -7.26 1.40
N THR A 227 6.94 -7.39 1.75
CA THR A 227 6.49 -8.10 2.95
C THR A 227 6.83 -9.60 2.86
N ILE A 228 6.59 -10.24 1.72
CA ILE A 228 6.99 -11.63 1.48
C ILE A 228 8.51 -11.79 1.58
N GLY A 229 9.27 -10.85 1.00
CA GLY A 229 10.73 -10.81 1.09
C GLY A 229 11.23 -10.72 2.54
N LEU A 230 10.62 -9.85 3.35
CA LEU A 230 10.95 -9.72 4.78
C LEU A 230 10.65 -11.01 5.56
N ILE A 231 9.49 -11.63 5.34
CA ILE A 231 9.15 -12.92 5.97
C ILE A 231 10.13 -14.01 5.54
N TYR A 232 10.57 -14.00 4.28
CA TYR A 232 11.55 -14.95 3.76
C TYR A 232 12.93 -14.78 4.41
N ILE A 233 13.40 -13.54 4.58
CA ILE A 233 14.64 -13.25 5.30
C ILE A 233 14.53 -13.73 6.75
N LEU A 234 13.40 -13.47 7.42
CA LEU A 234 13.15 -13.92 8.78
C LEU A 234 13.19 -15.45 8.89
N HIS A 235 12.54 -16.15 7.96
CA HIS A 235 12.60 -17.61 7.86
C HIS A 235 14.03 -18.12 7.68
N PHE A 236 14.82 -17.50 6.79
CA PHE A 236 16.20 -17.89 6.55
C PHE A 236 17.08 -17.69 7.81
N MET A 237 16.91 -16.57 8.52
CA MET A 237 17.65 -16.29 9.76
C MET A 237 17.31 -17.30 10.87
N ILE A 238 16.03 -17.64 11.04
CA ILE A 238 15.61 -18.64 12.03
C ILE A 238 16.08 -20.04 11.66
N LYS A 239 16.02 -20.42 10.39
CA LYS A 239 16.56 -21.69 9.90
C LYS A 239 18.07 -21.79 10.16
N ARG A 240 18.81 -20.68 9.96
CA ARG A 240 20.25 -20.64 10.23
C ARG A 240 20.56 -20.75 11.73
N LEU A 241 19.75 -20.09 12.58
CA LEU A 241 19.85 -20.23 14.04
C LEU A 241 19.54 -21.67 14.49
N TRP A 242 18.55 -22.31 13.87
CA TRP A 242 18.22 -23.71 14.11
C TRP A 242 19.37 -24.66 13.79
N LEU A 243 19.95 -24.55 12.59
CA LEU A 243 21.09 -25.38 12.18
C LEU A 243 22.28 -25.19 13.15
N HIS A 244 22.59 -23.95 13.52
CA HIS A 244 23.63 -23.68 14.50
C HIS A 244 23.32 -24.31 15.87
N SER A 245 22.06 -24.26 16.34
CA SER A 245 21.66 -24.85 17.62
C SER A 245 21.86 -26.37 17.66
N LEU A 246 21.69 -27.06 16.52
CA LEU A 246 21.92 -28.49 16.39
C LEU A 246 23.42 -28.82 16.54
N ASP A 247 24.29 -28.10 15.84
CA ASP A 247 25.74 -28.30 15.91
C ASP A 247 26.29 -28.04 17.32
N THR A 248 25.86 -26.97 17.99
CA THR A 248 26.29 -26.67 19.36
C THR A 248 25.78 -27.66 20.41
N ASN A 249 24.55 -28.18 20.27
CA ASN A 249 24.04 -29.18 21.19
C ASN A 249 24.72 -30.53 21.00
N HIS A 250 25.09 -30.89 19.76
CA HIS A 250 25.82 -32.11 19.49
C HIS A 250 27.23 -32.08 20.09
N LEU A 251 27.89 -30.91 20.07
CA LEU A 251 29.16 -30.67 20.76
C LEU A 251 28.99 -30.74 22.28
N ARG A 252 27.96 -30.10 22.85
CA ARG A 252 27.68 -30.13 24.29
C ARG A 252 27.44 -31.54 24.82
N GLN A 253 26.67 -32.36 24.10
CA GLN A 253 26.48 -33.77 24.45
C GLN A 253 27.81 -34.54 24.42
N GLN A 254 28.67 -34.33 23.42
CA GLN A 254 29.99 -34.98 23.39
C GLN A 254 30.86 -34.61 24.59
N PHE A 255 30.82 -33.36 25.07
CA PHE A 255 31.60 -32.93 26.23
C PHE A 255 31.01 -33.34 27.58
N GLU A 256 29.70 -33.61 27.68
CA GLU A 256 29.08 -34.12 28.93
C GLU A 256 29.35 -35.62 29.17
N TYR A 257 29.89 -36.34 28.17
CA TYR A 257 30.29 -37.76 28.27
C TYR A 257 31.81 -37.99 28.43
N TYR A 258 32.59 -36.92 28.60
CA TYR A 258 34.02 -36.97 28.97
C TYR A 258 34.23 -36.33 30.34
#